data_AF-I6QW44-F1
#
_entry.id   AF-I6QW44-F1
#
_cell.length_a   1.000
_cell.length_b   1.000
_cell.length_c   1.000
_cell.angle_alpha   90.00
_cell.angle_beta   90.00
_cell.angle_gamma   90.00
#
_symmetry.space_group_name_H-M   'P 1'
#
loop_
_entity.id
_entity.type
_entity.pdbx_description
1 polymer ?
#
loop_
_entity_poly.entity_id
_entity_poly.type
_entity_poly.pdbx_seq_one_letter_code
_entity_poly.pdbx_strand_id
1 'polypeptide(L)'
;AEHELNCSTSTVRLVGSSMANLFASISAGISALWGERHGGANQKVIEMLEQIAHEGQTADEFLRRAKDGNDTTRLMGFGHRV
;
A
#
# COMPACT_ATOMS: atom_id res chain seq x y z
N ALA A 1 -6.66 -7.11 14.01
CA ALA A 1 -5.29 -7.36 13.52
C ALA A 1 -4.49 -6.09 13.76
N GLU A 2 -3.28 -6.22 14.30
CA GLU A 2 -2.37 -5.13 14.66
C GLU A 2 -1.06 -5.35 13.89
N HIS A 3 -0.42 -4.28 13.42
CA HIS A 3 0.84 -4.33 12.67
C HIS A 3 1.83 -3.31 13.25
N GLU A 4 1.95 -3.33 14.58
CA GLU A 4 2.88 -2.55 15.41
C GLU A 4 2.85 -1.03 15.11
N LEU A 5 4.01 -0.39 14.93
CA LEU A 5 4.14 1.07 14.75
C LEU A 5 4.19 1.47 13.28
N ASN A 6 3.23 1.01 12.49
CA ASN A 6 3.06 1.46 11.11
C ASN A 6 2.55 2.92 11.04
N CYS A 7 2.46 3.48 9.81
CA CYS A 7 2.09 4.88 9.58
C CYS A 7 0.73 5.27 10.21
N SER A 8 -0.31 4.46 10.03
CA SER A 8 -1.63 4.76 10.60
C SER A 8 -1.64 4.63 12.12
N THR A 9 -1.00 3.60 12.68
CA THR A 9 -0.91 3.44 14.14
C THR A 9 -0.14 4.62 14.78
N SER A 10 0.97 5.04 14.17
CA SER A 10 1.74 6.21 14.61
C SER A 10 0.94 7.51 14.52
N THR A 11 0.12 7.66 13.48
CA THR A 11 -0.77 8.83 13.30
C THR A 11 -1.82 8.91 14.41
N VAL A 12 -2.47 7.78 14.75
CA VAL A 12 -3.44 7.72 15.85
C VAL A 12 -2.78 8.14 17.16
N ARG A 13 -1.55 7.67 17.44
CA ARG A 13 -0.82 8.03 18.66
C ARG A 13 -0.44 9.52 18.70
N LEU A 14 0.03 10.07 17.59
CA LEU A 14 0.40 11.47 17.47
C LEU A 14 -0.81 12.39 17.71
N VAL A 15 -1.92 12.15 17.02
CA VAL A 15 -3.15 12.94 17.19
C VAL A 15 -3.71 12.78 18.61
N GLY A 16 -3.78 11.55 19.12
CA GLY A 16 -4.29 11.27 20.47
C GLY A 16 -3.45 11.90 21.59
N SER A 17 -2.14 12.13 21.38
CA SER A 17 -1.28 12.77 22.38
C SER A 17 -1.68 14.20 22.73
N SER A 18 -2.43 14.87 21.85
CA SER A 18 -3.02 16.18 22.09
C SER A 18 -4.32 16.16 22.91
N MET A 19 -4.74 14.97 23.39
CA MET A 19 -6.06 14.72 23.98
C MET A 19 -7.22 14.99 23.02
N ALA A 20 -6.98 14.85 21.70
CA ALA A 20 -8.02 14.90 20.69
C ALA A 20 -9.10 13.83 20.94
N ASN A 21 -10.35 14.16 20.59
CA ASN A 21 -11.47 13.22 20.69
C ASN A 21 -11.14 11.88 20.02
N LEU A 22 -11.59 10.77 20.63
CA LEU A 22 -11.34 9.41 20.14
C LEU A 22 -11.74 9.22 18.68
N PHE A 23 -12.93 9.70 18.27
CA PHE A 23 -13.40 9.61 16.89
C PHE A 23 -12.49 10.37 15.92
N ALA A 24 -11.96 11.53 16.33
CA ALA A 24 -11.01 12.29 15.52
C ALA A 24 -9.67 11.56 15.37
N SER A 25 -9.15 10.99 16.46
CA SER A 25 -7.90 10.20 16.47
C SER A 25 -8.01 8.97 15.55
N ILE A 26 -9.12 8.24 15.62
CA ILE A 26 -9.36 7.08 14.74
C ILE A 26 -9.55 7.52 13.29
N SER A 27 -10.30 8.60 13.04
CA SER A 27 -10.49 9.14 11.69
C SER A 27 -9.15 9.52 11.03
N ALA A 28 -8.22 10.10 11.79
CA ALA A 28 -6.88 10.40 11.31
C ALA A 28 -6.10 9.12 10.93
N GLY A 29 -6.21 8.06 11.73
CA GLY A 29 -5.66 6.75 11.41
C GLY A 29 -6.22 6.15 10.11
N ILE A 30 -7.53 6.25 9.90
CA ILE A 30 -8.20 5.78 8.67
C ILE A 30 -7.68 6.56 7.46
N SER A 31 -7.59 7.89 7.57
CA SER A 31 -7.06 8.74 6.48
C SER A 31 -5.61 8.39 6.15
N ALA A 32 -4.77 8.13 7.15
CA ALA A 32 -3.40 7.68 6.94
C ALA A 32 -3.33 6.28 6.29
N LEU A 33 -4.22 5.37 6.69
CA LEU A 33 -4.34 4.03 6.09
C LEU A 33 -4.79 4.10 4.63
N TRP A 34 -5.69 5.01 4.28
CA TRP A 34 -6.16 5.14 2.90
C TRP A 34 -5.06 5.63 1.93
N GLY A 35 -3.96 6.17 2.44
CA GLY A 35 -2.82 6.58 1.62
C GLY A 35 -2.33 5.47 0.69
N GLU A 36 -2.03 5.85 -0.55
CA GLU A 36 -1.58 4.97 -1.65
C GLU A 36 -0.39 4.06 -1.26
N ARG A 37 0.50 4.56 -0.39
CA ARG A 37 1.70 3.85 0.08
C ARG A 37 1.50 3.07 1.38
N HIS A 38 0.29 3.11 1.95
CA HIS A 38 -0.06 2.36 3.15
C HIS A 38 -1.11 1.30 2.78
N GLY A 39 -2.39 1.52 3.10
CA GLY A 39 -3.48 0.58 2.78
C GLY A 39 -3.92 0.58 1.31
N GLY A 40 -3.57 1.62 0.53
CA GLY A 40 -3.88 1.69 -0.90
C GLY A 40 -3.05 0.73 -1.78
N ALA A 41 -2.01 0.10 -1.23
CA ALA A 41 -1.16 -0.82 -1.98
C ALA A 41 -1.93 -2.03 -2.55
N ASN A 42 -2.99 -2.47 -1.88
CA ASN A 42 -3.81 -3.61 -2.31
C ASN A 42 -4.54 -3.32 -3.63
N GLN A 43 -5.04 -2.11 -3.82
CA GLN A 43 -5.71 -1.71 -5.07
C GLN A 43 -4.76 -1.86 -6.25
N LYS A 44 -3.50 -1.42 -6.08
CA LYS A 44 -2.51 -1.53 -7.14
C LYS A 44 -2.12 -2.97 -7.50
N VAL A 45 -2.26 -3.90 -6.56
CA VAL A 45 -2.08 -5.34 -6.86
C VAL A 45 -3.20 -5.82 -7.78
N ILE A 46 -4.45 -5.43 -7.49
CA ILE A 46 -5.61 -5.79 -8.31
C ILE A 46 -5.47 -5.18 -9.71
N GLU A 47 -5.21 -3.88 -9.81
CA GLU A 47 -5.02 -3.19 -11.10
C GLU A 47 -3.91 -3.82 -11.95
N MET A 48 -2.78 -4.19 -11.31
CA MET A 48 -1.70 -4.91 -11.99
C MET A 48 -2.15 -6.27 -12.54
N LEU A 49 -2.88 -7.06 -11.74
CA LEU A 49 -3.37 -8.37 -12.16
C LEU A 49 -4.42 -8.28 -13.27
N GLU A 50 -5.32 -7.29 -13.19
CA GLU A 50 -6.31 -7.00 -14.23
C GLU A 50 -5.63 -6.58 -15.54
N GLN A 51 -4.58 -5.76 -15.46
CA GLN A 51 -3.80 -5.36 -16.64
C GLN A 51 -3.11 -6.56 -17.30
N ILE A 52 -2.45 -7.43 -16.52
CA ILE A 52 -1.81 -8.65 -17.03
C ILE A 52 -2.83 -9.54 -17.75
N ALA A 53 -4.01 -9.71 -17.16
CA ALA A 53 -5.10 -10.51 -17.75
C ALA A 53 -5.66 -9.87 -19.03
N HIS A 54 -5.84 -8.54 -19.05
CA HIS A 54 -6.36 -7.82 -20.21
C HIS A 54 -5.40 -7.84 -21.40
N GLU A 55 -4.11 -7.72 -21.14
CA GLU A 55 -3.05 -7.76 -22.16
C GLU A 55 -2.73 -9.19 -22.61
N GLY A 56 -3.32 -10.21 -21.97
CA GLY A 56 -3.05 -11.62 -22.27
C GLY A 56 -1.61 -12.04 -21.95
N GLN A 57 -0.94 -11.32 -21.05
CA GLN A 57 0.45 -11.57 -20.67
C GLN A 57 0.56 -12.77 -19.74
N THR A 58 1.63 -13.53 -19.92
CA THR A 58 2.01 -14.58 -18.97
C THR A 58 2.73 -13.98 -17.76
N ALA A 59 2.71 -14.72 -16.64
CA ALA A 59 3.44 -14.32 -15.44
C ALA A 59 4.95 -14.15 -15.70
N ASP A 60 5.55 -14.99 -16.54
CA ASP A 60 6.97 -14.94 -16.87
C ASP A 60 7.33 -13.69 -17.69
N GLU A 61 6.47 -13.28 -18.63
CA GLU A 61 6.67 -12.06 -19.40
C GLU A 61 6.63 -10.81 -18.50
N PHE A 62 5.64 -10.75 -17.60
CA PHE A 62 5.53 -9.65 -16.65
C PHE A 62 6.70 -9.62 -15.67
N LEU A 63 7.12 -10.78 -15.15
CA LEU A 63 8.28 -10.90 -14.27
C LEU A 63 9.58 -10.50 -14.97
N ARG A 64 9.74 -10.80 -16.26
CA ARG A 64 10.90 -10.38 -17.04
C ARG A 64 10.96 -8.85 -17.14
N ARG A 65 9.83 -8.21 -17.43
CA ARG A 65 9.71 -6.74 -17.47
C ARG A 65 10.00 -6.11 -16.12
N ALA A 66 9.39 -6.61 -15.04
CA ALA A 66 9.60 -6.09 -13.69
C ALA A 66 11.04 -6.24 -13.18
N LYS A 67 11.85 -7.13 -13.78
CA LYS A 67 13.27 -7.32 -13.48
C LYS A 67 14.21 -6.52 -14.40
N ASP A 68 13.70 -5.96 -15.50
CA ASP A 68 14.49 -5.15 -16.41
C ASP A 68 14.72 -3.76 -15.80
N GLY A 69 15.99 -3.39 -15.59
CA GLY A 69 16.35 -2.10 -15.02
C GLY A 69 16.05 -0.91 -15.93
N ASN A 70 15.73 -1.14 -17.20
CA ASN A 70 15.30 -0.11 -18.14
C ASN A 70 13.77 0.00 -18.25
N ASP A 71 13.02 -0.94 -17.68
CA ASP A 71 11.56 -0.88 -17.62
C ASP A 71 11.13 -0.28 -16.27
N THR A 72 10.04 0.49 -16.28
CA THR A 72 9.48 1.12 -15.07
C THR A 72 8.43 0.24 -14.37
N THR A 73 8.10 -0.90 -14.98
CA THR A 73 7.17 -1.89 -14.46
C THR A 73 7.60 -2.36 -13.08
N ARG A 74 6.69 -2.27 -12.09
CA ARG A 74 6.94 -2.74 -10.72
C ARG A 74 6.01 -3.89 -10.37
N LEU A 75 6.56 -4.86 -9.66
CA LEU A 75 5.78 -5.95 -9.07
C LEU A 75 5.09 -5.44 -7.80
N MET A 76 3.81 -5.09 -7.93
CA MET A 76 3.01 -4.55 -6.83
C MET A 76 2.70 -5.64 -5.80
N GLY A 77 2.65 -5.26 -4.52
CA GLY A 77 2.45 -6.20 -3.40
C GLY A 77 3.72 -6.90 -2.91
N PHE A 78 4.87 -6.62 -3.54
CA PHE A 78 6.18 -7.15 -3.14
C PHE A 78 7.13 -6.05 -2.68
N GLY A 79 8.00 -6.41 -1.75
CA GLY A 79 8.88 -5.48 -1.04
C GLY A 79 8.18 -4.88 0.18
N HIS A 80 8.92 -4.77 1.29
CA HIS A 80 8.42 -4.14 2.50
C HIS A 80 9.55 -3.28 3.06
N ARG A 81 9.31 -1.98 3.17
CA ARG A 81 10.20 -1.05 3.86
C ARG A 81 9.77 -1.07 5.33
N VAL A 82 10.19 -2.09 6.09
CA VAL A 82 10.08 -1.99 7.57
C VAL A 82 11.13 -0.99 8.01
#